data_AF-A0A6V7HA84-F1
#
_entry.id   AF-A0A6V7HA84-F1
#
_cell.length_a   1.000
_cell.length_b   1.000
_cell.length_c   1.000
_cell.angle_alpha   90.00
_cell.angle_beta   90.00
_cell.angle_gamma   90.00
#
_symmetry.space_group_name_H-M   'P 1'
#
loop_
_entity.id
_entity.type
_entity.pdbx_description
1 polymer ?
#
loop_
_entity_poly.entity_id
_entity_poly.type
_entity_poly.pdbx_seq_one_letter_code
_entity_poly.pdbx_strand_id
1 'polypeptide(L)'
;ESHSDEDKECSNFEHNAQIQKINKQPKNDSSRNRYTLQFFQESKEELLKQKKQARNTIEPLSLRDQEVLTNYFPFEIDMPKRPPWDFNMSKGQLELREQKYFTEYLRNMEKLSTVSYFELNLETWRQLWRVLEMSDILLIIVDIRYTVLMFPSYLYEYITNELKKDMILVLNKVDLAPPSLVIAWKEYFHIMYPKLHILMFTSYPTYNLHGNVNETEGIKQRRRKGKLKMAAEGAQKLLNTCKEIVGNNVDLSSWQDKIQEEMQMEFDLDDVDHKNNITIEKEDTSYFKHERYKNGVLTIGCIGSPNVGKSSLMNALMGKKVVSVSRTPGHTKHFQTIYLTKTVCLCDCPGLVFPSMVPKQLQILMGSFPIAQVREPYMPIKFLAERINLPKILKLQHPDNDDTWSAMDICDSWASKRNFVTARTARLDSYRAANSLLRMALEGKICMYIYPPDWTINKEKWENHSEIELVRWIQARNKDEDVDSAERIYASSEDENVEEESLETQKHQKKISKITSDSSDDSSETTSEESKIPYVVNKFEALSTD
;
A
#
# COMPACT_ATOMS: atom_id res chain seq x y z
N GLU A 1 -39.35 2.42 41.93
CA GLU A 1 -37.95 2.04 42.18
C GLU A 1 -37.73 0.60 41.73
N SER A 2 -36.54 0.28 41.25
CA SER A 2 -36.03 -1.00 40.73
C SER A 2 -36.47 -1.44 39.32
N HIS A 3 -35.80 -0.88 38.31
CA HIS A 3 -35.41 -1.64 37.12
C HIS A 3 -33.89 -1.85 37.18
N SER A 4 -33.53 -3.13 37.28
CA SER A 4 -32.20 -3.67 37.51
C SER A 4 -31.37 -3.74 36.22
N ASP A 5 -30.28 -2.99 36.21
CA ASP A 5 -28.90 -3.41 35.89
C ASP A 5 -28.67 -4.66 35.00
N GLU A 6 -29.15 -4.69 33.75
CA GLU A 6 -28.68 -5.67 32.73
C GLU A 6 -27.93 -5.04 31.53
N ASP A 7 -27.87 -3.71 31.43
CA ASP A 7 -27.28 -3.01 30.27
C ASP A 7 -25.80 -2.58 30.44
N LYS A 8 -25.07 -3.12 31.42
CA LYS A 8 -23.67 -2.71 31.71
C LYS A 8 -22.59 -3.80 31.57
N GLU A 9 -22.92 -5.02 31.16
CA GLU A 9 -21.93 -6.11 31.07
C GLU A 9 -21.35 -6.39 29.67
N CYS A 10 -21.63 -5.57 28.65
CA CYS A 10 -21.02 -5.76 27.32
C CYS A 10 -19.67 -5.02 27.12
N SER A 11 -19.09 -4.40 28.15
CA SER A 11 -17.89 -3.57 28.04
C SER A 11 -16.60 -4.14 28.65
N ASN A 12 -16.60 -5.37 29.19
CA ASN A 12 -15.40 -5.95 29.84
C ASN A 12 -14.73 -7.05 29.00
N PHE A 13 -14.28 -6.68 27.79
CA PHE A 13 -13.22 -7.41 27.08
C PHE A 13 -11.89 -6.64 27.23
N GLU A 14 -11.35 -6.61 28.44
CA GLU A 14 -9.93 -6.26 28.63
C GLU A 14 -9.08 -7.48 28.25
N HIS A 15 -8.68 -7.54 26.98
CA HIS A 15 -7.64 -8.47 26.53
C HIS A 15 -6.33 -8.18 27.27
N ASN A 16 -5.66 -9.21 27.79
CA ASN A 16 -4.31 -9.13 28.35
C ASN A 16 -3.23 -8.66 27.34
N ALA A 17 -3.59 -8.47 26.06
CA ALA A 17 -2.73 -7.90 25.02
C ALA A 17 -3.26 -6.50 24.62
N GLN A 18 -2.43 -5.47 24.77
CA GLN A 18 -2.79 -4.11 24.37
C GLN A 18 -2.96 -4.02 22.84
N ILE A 19 -4.10 -3.51 22.36
CA ILE A 19 -4.36 -3.29 20.93
C ILE A 19 -3.83 -1.92 20.52
N GLN A 20 -2.94 -1.88 19.54
CA GLN A 20 -2.46 -0.66 18.91
C GLN A 20 -3.41 -0.23 17.80
N LYS A 21 -3.99 0.97 17.93
CA LYS A 21 -4.83 1.60 16.90
C LYS A 21 -4.01 2.58 16.07
N ILE A 22 -3.93 2.33 14.78
CA ILE A 22 -3.11 3.07 13.83
C ILE A 22 -3.98 4.07 13.06
N ASN A 23 -3.41 5.24 12.73
CA ASN A 23 -4.09 6.34 12.01
C ASN A 23 -5.34 6.89 12.72
N LYS A 24 -5.42 6.73 14.05
CA LYS A 24 -6.46 7.33 14.88
C LYS A 24 -6.26 8.85 14.89
N GLN A 25 -7.26 9.59 14.41
CA GLN A 25 -7.23 11.05 14.46
C GLN A 25 -7.76 11.54 15.80
N PRO A 26 -7.13 12.55 16.42
CA PRO A 26 -7.50 13.03 17.75
C PRO A 26 -8.83 13.82 17.81
N LYS A 27 -9.49 14.09 16.67
CA LYS A 27 -10.76 14.84 16.64
C LYS A 27 -11.97 13.91 16.83
N ASN A 28 -12.95 14.37 17.61
CA ASN A 28 -14.18 13.68 18.05
C ASN A 28 -15.20 13.29 16.95
N ASP A 29 -14.81 13.27 15.68
CA ASP A 29 -15.69 12.76 14.63
C ASP A 29 -15.65 11.23 14.65
N SER A 30 -16.61 10.62 15.36
CA SER A 30 -16.69 9.18 15.62
C SER A 30 -16.68 8.34 14.35
N SER A 31 -17.15 8.89 13.24
CA SER A 31 -17.24 8.22 11.93
C SER A 31 -15.86 7.93 11.31
N ARG A 32 -14.90 8.85 11.42
CA ARG A 32 -13.60 8.78 10.72
C ARG A 32 -12.60 7.82 11.35
N ASN A 33 -12.81 7.49 12.62
CA ASN A 33 -11.94 6.59 13.39
C ASN A 33 -12.43 5.13 13.37
N ARG A 34 -13.59 4.87 12.77
CA ARG A 34 -14.18 3.52 12.65
C ARG A 34 -13.25 2.55 11.91
N TYR A 35 -12.60 2.99 10.85
CA TYR A 35 -11.74 2.17 9.98
C TYR A 35 -10.24 2.34 10.30
N THR A 36 -9.91 2.51 11.57
CA THR A 36 -8.50 2.54 12.01
C THR A 36 -7.94 1.12 11.99
N LEU A 37 -6.72 0.92 11.49
CA LEU A 37 -6.08 -0.40 11.51
C LEU A 37 -5.78 -0.77 12.96
N GLN A 38 -6.00 -2.03 13.32
CA GLN A 38 -5.80 -2.52 14.67
C GLN A 38 -4.89 -3.75 14.67
N PHE A 39 -3.83 -3.70 15.49
CA PHE A 39 -2.84 -4.77 15.63
C PHE A 39 -2.53 -5.03 17.09
N PHE A 40 -2.10 -6.25 17.42
CA PHE A 40 -1.57 -6.53 18.75
C PHE A 40 -0.25 -5.80 18.98
N GLN A 41 -0.12 -5.17 20.15
CA GLN A 41 1.11 -4.51 20.54
C GLN A 41 2.13 -5.54 21.05
N GLU A 42 3.39 -5.37 20.65
CA GLU A 42 4.49 -6.19 21.12
C GLU A 42 4.80 -5.92 22.60
N SER A 43 5.12 -6.98 23.33
CA SER A 43 5.51 -6.91 24.73
C SER A 43 6.88 -6.22 24.91
N LYS A 44 7.12 -5.63 26.08
CA LYS A 44 8.43 -5.01 26.37
C LYS A 44 9.58 -6.03 26.32
N GLU A 45 9.30 -7.27 26.70
CA GLU A 45 10.28 -8.36 26.70
C GLU A 45 10.68 -8.76 25.27
N GLU A 46 9.70 -8.87 24.36
CA GLU A 46 9.95 -9.10 22.93
C GLU A 46 10.82 -8.00 22.33
N LEU A 47 10.49 -6.73 22.60
CA LEU A 47 11.25 -5.58 22.10
C LEU A 47 12.69 -5.56 22.62
N LEU A 48 12.92 -5.93 23.89
CA LEU A 48 14.27 -6.03 24.45
C LEU A 48 15.06 -7.17 23.82
N LYS A 49 14.42 -8.32 23.55
CA LYS A 49 15.04 -9.45 22.88
C LYS A 49 15.43 -9.10 21.44
N GLN A 50 14.52 -8.49 20.70
CA GLN A 50 14.74 -7.98 19.35
C GLN A 50 15.92 -7.00 19.30
N LYS A 51 15.94 -6.01 20.21
CA LYS A 51 17.02 -5.03 20.29
C LYS A 51 18.39 -5.65 20.59
N LYS A 52 18.44 -6.72 21.41
CA LYS A 52 19.68 -7.47 21.65
C LYS A 52 20.12 -8.21 20.38
N GLN A 53 19.20 -8.89 19.70
CA GLN A 53 19.48 -9.61 18.47
C GLN A 53 19.96 -8.70 17.33
N ALA A 54 19.48 -7.45 17.28
CA ALA A 54 19.89 -6.45 16.27
C ALA A 54 21.37 -6.05 16.36
N ARG A 55 21.95 -6.17 17.55
CA ARG A 55 23.37 -5.88 17.79
C ARG A 55 24.29 -7.04 17.45
N ASN A 56 23.75 -8.24 17.28
CA ASN A 56 24.56 -9.36 16.85
C ASN A 56 25.00 -9.13 15.41
N THR A 57 26.19 -9.62 15.07
CA THR A 57 26.74 -9.64 13.72
C THR A 57 25.74 -10.17 12.70
N ILE A 58 25.73 -9.55 11.52
CA ILE A 58 24.93 -9.94 10.37
C ILE A 58 25.65 -11.10 9.68
N GLU A 59 24.94 -12.21 9.53
CA GLU A 59 25.40 -13.37 8.78
C GLU A 59 24.70 -13.38 7.42
N PRO A 60 25.42 -13.20 6.30
CA PRO A 60 24.82 -13.21 4.98
C PRO A 60 24.19 -14.57 4.65
N LEU A 61 22.95 -14.55 4.18
CA LEU A 61 22.23 -15.73 3.70
C LEU A 61 22.61 -16.05 2.26
N SER A 62 22.86 -17.32 1.98
CA SER A 62 23.05 -17.79 0.61
C SER A 62 21.78 -17.57 -0.21
N LEU A 63 21.90 -17.41 -1.52
CA LEU A 63 20.73 -17.21 -2.39
C LEU A 63 19.70 -18.35 -2.27
N ARG A 64 20.17 -19.57 -2.02
CA ARG A 64 19.32 -20.76 -1.81
C ARG A 64 18.51 -20.67 -0.52
N ASP A 65 19.11 -20.16 0.55
CA ASP A 65 18.42 -19.97 1.85
C ASP A 65 17.42 -18.80 1.83
N GLN A 66 17.42 -18.00 0.76
CA GLN A 66 16.46 -16.92 0.54
C GLN A 66 15.22 -17.38 -0.24
N GLU A 67 15.20 -18.63 -0.73
CA GLU A 67 14.03 -19.22 -1.39
C GLU A 67 12.91 -19.51 -0.39
N VAL A 68 11.66 -19.44 -0.86
CA VAL A 68 10.50 -19.77 -0.03
C VAL A 68 10.37 -21.27 0.09
N LEU A 69 10.69 -21.79 1.27
CA LEU A 69 10.50 -23.20 1.61
C LEU A 69 9.26 -23.44 2.49
N THR A 70 8.76 -22.38 3.13
CA THR A 70 7.70 -22.48 4.15
C THR A 70 6.37 -22.00 3.61
N ASN A 71 5.29 -22.72 3.91
CA ASN A 71 3.93 -22.21 3.70
C ASN A 71 3.60 -21.15 4.78
N TYR A 72 3.48 -19.89 4.37
CA TYR A 72 3.09 -18.79 5.27
C TYR A 72 1.59 -18.72 5.57
N PHE A 73 0.78 -19.49 4.85
CA PHE A 73 -0.67 -19.61 4.99
C PHE A 73 -1.03 -21.10 5.21
N PRO A 74 -0.69 -21.66 6.38
CA PRO A 74 -1.00 -23.05 6.70
C PRO A 74 -2.51 -23.25 6.87
N PHE A 75 -2.99 -24.49 6.75
CA PHE A 75 -4.42 -24.82 6.74
C PHE A 75 -5.15 -24.49 8.05
N GLU A 76 -4.43 -24.39 9.16
CA GLU A 76 -4.97 -24.02 10.46
C GLU A 76 -5.34 -22.52 10.56
N ILE A 77 -4.86 -21.70 9.62
CA ILE A 77 -5.14 -20.26 9.57
C ILE A 77 -6.07 -19.99 8.38
N ASP A 78 -7.22 -19.39 8.67
CA ASP A 78 -8.18 -18.91 7.66
C ASP A 78 -8.58 -17.45 7.96
N MET A 79 -9.21 -16.79 7.01
CA MET A 79 -9.84 -15.48 7.22
C MET A 79 -11.25 -15.60 7.81
N PRO A 80 -11.75 -14.57 8.51
CA PRO A 80 -13.14 -14.55 8.94
C PRO A 80 -14.06 -14.43 7.72
N LYS A 81 -14.89 -15.46 7.49
CA LYS A 81 -15.92 -15.49 6.45
C LYS A 81 -17.21 -14.86 6.99
N ARG A 82 -17.93 -14.10 6.17
CA ARG A 82 -19.16 -13.46 6.63
C ARG A 82 -20.17 -14.53 7.08
N PRO A 83 -20.74 -14.45 8.30
CA PRO A 83 -21.74 -15.42 8.72
C PRO A 83 -22.99 -15.32 7.82
N PRO A 84 -23.68 -16.45 7.52
CA PRO A 84 -24.90 -16.43 6.73
C PRO A 84 -25.95 -15.51 7.34
N TRP A 85 -26.68 -14.80 6.49
CA TRP A 85 -27.73 -13.88 6.90
C TRP A 85 -28.89 -13.88 5.91
N ASP A 86 -30.06 -13.44 6.36
CA ASP A 86 -31.28 -13.42 5.55
C ASP A 86 -32.06 -12.11 5.68
N PHE A 87 -33.07 -11.96 4.83
CA PHE A 87 -33.93 -10.78 4.71
C PHE A 87 -34.76 -10.46 5.96
N ASN A 88 -34.97 -11.45 6.84
CA ASN A 88 -35.79 -11.27 8.03
C ASN A 88 -34.97 -10.67 9.18
N MET A 89 -33.63 -10.63 9.05
CA MET A 89 -32.76 -10.01 10.04
C MET A 89 -32.78 -8.49 9.92
N SER A 90 -32.98 -7.82 11.05
CA SER A 90 -32.77 -6.37 11.13
C SER A 90 -31.28 -6.04 11.04
N LYS A 91 -30.95 -4.80 10.66
CA LYS A 91 -29.57 -4.30 10.63
C LYS A 91 -28.84 -4.54 11.95
N GLY A 92 -29.47 -4.24 13.08
CA GLY A 92 -28.89 -4.44 14.41
C GLY A 92 -28.65 -5.91 14.75
N GLN A 93 -29.56 -6.80 14.34
CA GLN A 93 -29.38 -8.25 14.53
C GLN A 93 -28.20 -8.78 13.71
N LEU A 94 -28.05 -8.31 12.46
CA LEU A 94 -26.92 -8.66 11.61
C LEU A 94 -25.60 -8.15 12.20
N GLU A 95 -25.55 -6.88 12.64
CA GLU A 95 -24.36 -6.28 13.26
C GLU A 95 -23.93 -7.04 14.52
N LEU A 96 -24.89 -7.41 15.39
CA LEU A 96 -24.62 -8.19 16.59
C LEU A 96 -24.11 -9.60 16.26
N ARG A 97 -24.68 -10.24 15.24
CA ARG A 97 -24.26 -11.58 14.79
C ARG A 97 -22.84 -11.57 14.25
N GLU A 98 -22.51 -10.62 13.39
CA GLU A 98 -21.17 -10.42 12.85
C GLU A 98 -20.17 -10.11 13.96
N GLN A 99 -20.54 -9.26 14.93
CA GLN A 99 -19.71 -8.96 16.10
C GLN A 99 -19.41 -10.20 16.93
N LYS A 100 -20.44 -11.00 17.24
CA LYS A 100 -20.29 -12.24 18.01
C LYS A 100 -19.38 -13.24 17.28
N TYR A 101 -19.62 -13.46 15.99
CA TYR A 101 -18.82 -14.33 15.15
C TYR A 101 -17.34 -13.89 15.12
N PHE A 102 -17.09 -12.61 14.87
CA PHE A 102 -15.73 -12.10 14.77
C PHE A 102 -14.98 -12.15 16.11
N THR A 103 -15.68 -11.93 17.22
CA THR A 103 -15.09 -12.08 18.57
C THR A 103 -14.68 -13.52 18.84
N GLU A 104 -15.49 -14.50 18.45
CA GLU A 104 -15.16 -15.93 18.57
C GLU A 104 -13.99 -16.31 17.64
N TYR A 105 -13.98 -15.80 16.42
CA TYR A 105 -12.87 -15.95 15.49
C TYR A 105 -11.55 -15.43 16.10
N LEU A 106 -11.53 -14.23 16.67
CA LEU A 106 -10.33 -13.67 17.32
C LEU A 106 -9.86 -14.52 18.50
N ARG A 107 -10.77 -15.03 19.34
CA ARG A 107 -10.43 -15.95 20.45
C ARG A 107 -9.78 -17.24 19.96
N ASN A 108 -10.16 -17.74 18.79
CA ASN A 108 -9.54 -18.93 18.21
C ASN A 108 -8.16 -18.60 17.61
N MET A 109 -8.01 -17.42 17.00
CA MET A 109 -6.73 -16.93 16.50
C MET A 109 -5.71 -16.68 17.61
N GLU A 110 -6.13 -16.20 18.79
CA GLU A 110 -5.23 -16.00 19.94
C GLU A 110 -4.62 -17.30 20.48
N LYS A 111 -5.28 -18.44 20.26
CA LYS A 111 -4.72 -19.75 20.63
C LYS A 111 -3.52 -20.13 19.74
N LEU A 112 -3.42 -19.52 18.57
CA LEU A 112 -2.32 -19.73 17.63
C LEU A 112 -1.19 -18.75 17.98
N SER A 113 -0.19 -19.21 18.73
CA SER A 113 0.91 -18.38 19.23
C SER A 113 1.83 -17.79 18.15
N THR A 114 1.70 -18.23 16.90
CA THR A 114 2.63 -17.92 15.79
C THR A 114 2.07 -16.97 14.75
N VAL A 115 0.88 -16.41 14.95
CA VAL A 115 0.26 -15.52 13.96
C VAL A 115 0.94 -14.16 13.98
N SER A 116 1.25 -13.66 12.78
CA SER A 116 1.84 -12.36 12.53
C SER A 116 0.84 -11.20 12.69
N TYR A 117 1.20 -9.98 12.30
CA TYR A 117 0.21 -8.90 12.28
C TYR A 117 -0.90 -9.20 11.28
N PHE A 118 -2.14 -9.02 11.70
CA PHE A 118 -3.32 -9.04 10.83
C PHE A 118 -4.34 -8.04 11.34
N GLU A 119 -5.32 -7.71 10.51
CA GLU A 119 -6.35 -6.73 10.86
C GLU A 119 -7.30 -7.26 11.94
N LEU A 120 -7.35 -6.56 13.08
CA LEU A 120 -8.25 -6.86 14.20
C LEU A 120 -9.56 -6.05 14.16
N ASN A 121 -9.73 -5.17 13.19
CA ASN A 121 -10.94 -4.35 13.07
C ASN A 121 -12.02 -5.02 12.19
N LEU A 122 -13.14 -5.40 12.80
CA LEU A 122 -14.31 -5.97 12.08
C LEU A 122 -14.80 -5.06 10.94
N GLU A 123 -14.72 -3.75 11.12
CA GLU A 123 -15.21 -2.79 10.12
C GLU A 123 -14.42 -2.89 8.82
N THR A 124 -13.11 -3.13 8.88
CA THR A 124 -12.30 -3.38 7.69
C THR A 124 -12.69 -4.70 7.02
N TRP A 125 -12.95 -5.75 7.80
CA TRP A 125 -13.41 -7.05 7.28
C TRP A 125 -14.80 -6.97 6.63
N ARG A 126 -15.70 -6.16 7.17
CA ARG A 126 -17.01 -5.85 6.54
C ARG A 126 -16.84 -5.25 5.14
N GLN A 127 -15.84 -4.39 4.94
CA GLN A 127 -15.55 -3.84 3.61
C GLN A 127 -15.08 -4.94 2.65
N LEU A 128 -14.22 -5.87 3.09
CA LEU A 128 -13.82 -7.02 2.27
C LEU A 128 -15.03 -7.88 1.90
N TRP A 129 -15.88 -8.22 2.87
CA TRP A 129 -17.10 -9.01 2.61
C TRP A 129 -18.00 -8.36 1.58
N ARG A 130 -18.15 -7.03 1.65
CA ARG A 130 -18.93 -6.28 0.66
C ARG A 130 -18.34 -6.37 -0.75
N VAL A 131 -17.01 -6.26 -0.89
CA VAL A 131 -16.33 -6.40 -2.18
C VAL A 131 -16.53 -7.81 -2.75
N LEU A 132 -16.34 -8.83 -1.90
CA LEU A 132 -16.54 -10.23 -2.29
C LEU A 132 -17.99 -10.50 -2.71
N GLU A 133 -18.96 -9.88 -2.05
CA GLU A 133 -20.37 -9.99 -2.40
C GLU A 133 -20.69 -9.26 -3.70
N MET A 134 -20.22 -8.02 -3.88
CA MET A 134 -20.62 -7.15 -4.99
C MET A 134 -19.95 -7.45 -6.34
N SER A 135 -18.75 -8.03 -6.32
CA SER A 135 -17.93 -8.13 -7.52
C SER A 135 -18.23 -9.38 -8.33
N ASP A 136 -18.31 -9.25 -9.66
CA ASP A 136 -18.38 -10.38 -10.58
C ASP A 136 -17.01 -11.07 -10.70
N ILE A 137 -15.95 -10.26 -10.77
CA ILE A 137 -14.55 -10.70 -10.90
C ILE A 137 -13.73 -10.08 -9.76
N LEU A 138 -12.86 -10.87 -9.15
CA LEU A 138 -11.97 -10.40 -8.09
C LEU A 138 -10.54 -10.23 -8.62
N LEU A 139 -10.01 -9.02 -8.48
CA LEU A 139 -8.66 -8.64 -8.85
C LEU A 139 -7.78 -8.61 -7.59
N ILE A 140 -6.92 -9.62 -7.42
CA ILE A 140 -5.96 -9.67 -6.30
C ILE A 140 -4.65 -9.04 -6.74
N ILE A 141 -4.19 -8.03 -6.02
CA ILE A 141 -2.99 -7.27 -6.37
C ILE A 141 -1.89 -7.56 -5.36
N VAL A 142 -0.73 -7.98 -5.86
CA VAL A 142 0.46 -8.29 -5.05
C VAL A 142 1.68 -7.52 -5.55
N ASP A 143 2.61 -7.19 -4.65
CA ASP A 143 3.91 -6.62 -5.01
C ASP A 143 4.85 -7.74 -5.46
N ILE A 144 5.47 -7.62 -6.64
CA ILE A 144 6.32 -8.65 -7.24
C ILE A 144 7.50 -9.07 -6.34
N ARG A 145 7.92 -8.22 -5.41
CA ARG A 145 9.01 -8.49 -4.48
C ARG A 145 8.64 -9.51 -3.40
N TYR A 146 7.35 -9.62 -3.08
CA TYR A 146 6.81 -10.33 -1.91
C TYR A 146 5.59 -11.20 -2.25
N THR A 147 5.44 -11.62 -3.51
CA THR A 147 4.24 -12.21 -4.10
C THR A 147 3.51 -13.23 -3.22
N VAL A 148 4.14 -14.36 -2.89
CA VAL A 148 3.53 -15.45 -2.12
C VAL A 148 3.22 -15.05 -0.67
N LEU A 149 3.86 -14.01 -0.14
CA LEU A 149 3.58 -13.48 1.20
C LEU A 149 2.30 -12.62 1.23
N MET A 150 1.87 -12.12 0.07
CA MET A 150 0.69 -11.26 -0.09
C MET A 150 -0.51 -12.01 -0.69
N PHE A 151 -0.36 -13.30 -0.98
CA PHE A 151 -1.39 -14.13 -1.59
C PHE A 151 -1.80 -15.28 -0.66
N PRO A 152 -2.88 -15.11 0.12
CA PRO A 152 -3.39 -16.19 0.97
C PRO A 152 -4.02 -17.31 0.13
N SER A 153 -3.57 -18.54 0.35
CA SER A 153 -4.11 -19.74 -0.34
C SER A 153 -5.59 -19.95 -0.07
N TYR A 154 -6.04 -19.79 1.18
CA TYR A 154 -7.45 -19.91 1.56
C TYR A 154 -8.36 -18.89 0.86
N LEU A 155 -7.84 -17.71 0.49
CA LEU A 155 -8.61 -16.70 -0.23
C LEU A 155 -8.94 -17.19 -1.65
N TYR A 156 -7.98 -17.83 -2.32
CA TYR A 156 -8.19 -18.47 -3.61
C TYR A 156 -9.23 -19.59 -3.53
N GLU A 157 -9.11 -20.48 -2.54
CA GLU A 157 -10.06 -21.57 -2.34
C GLU A 157 -11.47 -21.04 -2.10
N TYR A 158 -11.61 -20.02 -1.24
CA TYR A 158 -12.89 -19.40 -0.94
C TYR A 158 -13.53 -18.76 -2.18
N ILE A 159 -12.78 -17.94 -2.93
CA ILE A 159 -13.31 -17.24 -4.11
C ILE A 159 -13.67 -18.22 -5.22
N THR A 160 -12.79 -19.17 -5.53
CA THR A 160 -12.94 -20.02 -6.72
C THR A 160 -13.76 -21.28 -6.49
N ASN A 161 -13.70 -21.90 -5.30
CA ASN A 161 -14.39 -23.15 -5.02
C ASN A 161 -15.73 -22.92 -4.30
N GLU A 162 -15.76 -22.04 -3.29
CA GLU A 162 -16.98 -21.76 -2.52
C GLU A 162 -17.87 -20.72 -3.20
N LEU A 163 -17.33 -19.53 -3.51
CA LEU A 163 -18.09 -18.45 -4.15
C LEU A 163 -18.26 -18.66 -5.67
N LYS A 164 -17.45 -19.53 -6.28
CA LYS A 164 -17.44 -19.83 -7.72
C LYS A 164 -17.32 -18.57 -8.59
N LYS A 165 -16.47 -17.63 -8.16
CA LYS A 165 -16.18 -16.38 -8.87
C LYS A 165 -14.83 -16.47 -9.57
N ASP A 166 -14.71 -15.69 -10.64
CA ASP A 166 -13.48 -15.59 -11.41
C ASP A 166 -12.48 -14.68 -10.68
N MET A 167 -11.20 -15.05 -10.77
CA MET A 167 -10.13 -14.42 -10.00
C MET A 167 -8.94 -14.12 -10.89
N ILE A 168 -8.48 -12.87 -10.85
CA ILE A 168 -7.34 -12.37 -11.62
C ILE A 168 -6.26 -11.93 -10.62
N LEU A 169 -5.07 -12.52 -10.71
CA LEU A 169 -3.89 -12.11 -9.95
C LEU A 169 -3.09 -11.08 -10.75
N VAL A 170 -2.88 -9.90 -10.17
CA VAL A 170 -2.00 -8.88 -10.71
C VAL A 170 -0.68 -8.89 -9.95
N LEU A 171 0.38 -9.32 -10.64
CA LEU A 171 1.76 -9.10 -10.24
C LEU A 171 2.10 -7.64 -10.54
N ASN A 172 2.03 -6.77 -9.52
CA ASN A 172 2.25 -5.34 -9.66
C ASN A 172 3.71 -4.96 -9.35
N LYS A 173 4.11 -3.76 -9.80
CA LYS A 173 5.45 -3.19 -9.65
C LYS A 173 6.54 -4.06 -10.26
N VAL A 174 6.23 -4.73 -11.38
CA VAL A 174 7.16 -5.65 -12.06
C VAL A 174 8.49 -4.98 -12.44
N ASP A 175 8.51 -3.65 -12.55
CA ASP A 175 9.69 -2.83 -12.79
C ASP A 175 10.76 -2.92 -11.68
N LEU A 176 10.37 -3.27 -10.45
CA LEU A 176 11.28 -3.41 -9.31
C LEU A 176 12.06 -4.72 -9.28
N ALA A 177 11.65 -5.74 -10.04
CA ALA A 177 12.24 -7.08 -10.03
C ALA A 177 12.96 -7.43 -11.35
N PRO A 178 13.96 -8.34 -11.33
CA PRO A 178 14.55 -8.87 -12.56
C PRO A 178 13.50 -9.60 -13.43
N PRO A 179 13.54 -9.48 -14.77
CA PRO A 179 12.57 -10.13 -15.67
C PRO A 179 12.42 -11.63 -15.44
N SER A 180 13.54 -12.34 -15.24
CA SER A 180 13.57 -13.77 -14.99
C SER A 180 12.78 -14.13 -13.72
N LEU A 181 12.86 -13.31 -12.67
CA LEU A 181 12.14 -13.53 -11.42
C LEU A 181 10.63 -13.34 -11.59
N VAL A 182 10.22 -12.35 -12.39
CA VAL A 182 8.81 -12.12 -12.71
C VAL A 182 8.20 -13.35 -13.39
N ILE A 183 8.93 -13.92 -14.35
CA ILE A 183 8.51 -15.12 -15.09
C ILE A 183 8.39 -16.32 -14.16
N ALA A 184 9.38 -16.56 -13.29
CA ALA A 184 9.30 -17.68 -12.36
C ALA A 184 8.13 -17.57 -11.40
N TRP A 185 7.81 -16.37 -10.89
CA TRP A 185 6.61 -16.18 -10.08
C TRP A 185 5.33 -16.38 -10.89
N LYS A 186 5.26 -15.89 -12.13
CA LYS A 186 4.11 -16.14 -13.02
C LYS A 186 3.87 -17.65 -13.20
N GLU A 187 4.91 -18.42 -13.53
CA GLU A 187 4.82 -19.87 -13.70
C GLU A 187 4.43 -20.59 -12.40
N TYR A 188 5.02 -20.18 -11.26
CA TYR A 188 4.67 -20.73 -9.96
C TYR A 188 3.17 -20.61 -9.68
N PHE A 189 2.58 -19.42 -9.86
CA PHE A 189 1.14 -19.23 -9.64
C PHE A 189 0.29 -19.96 -10.67
N HIS A 190 0.74 -20.07 -11.92
CA HIS A 190 0.03 -20.79 -12.95
C HIS A 190 -0.10 -22.29 -12.62
N ILE A 191 0.98 -22.89 -12.12
CA ILE A 191 1.01 -24.30 -11.71
C ILE A 191 0.21 -24.53 -10.42
N MET A 192 0.44 -23.70 -9.40
CA MET A 192 -0.16 -23.89 -8.07
C MET A 192 -1.64 -23.54 -8.02
N TYR A 193 -2.09 -22.61 -8.87
CA TYR A 193 -3.46 -22.08 -8.86
C TYR A 193 -4.03 -22.00 -10.29
N PRO A 194 -4.40 -23.14 -10.90
CA PRO A 194 -4.73 -23.21 -12.33
C PRO A 194 -5.96 -22.40 -12.76
N LYS A 195 -6.85 -22.01 -11.83
CA LYS A 195 -8.02 -21.16 -12.13
C LYS A 195 -7.68 -19.66 -12.12
N LEU A 196 -6.45 -19.27 -11.77
CA LEU A 196 -6.05 -17.86 -11.79
C LEU A 196 -5.70 -17.42 -13.20
N HIS A 197 -6.24 -16.27 -13.58
CA HIS A 197 -5.66 -15.47 -14.66
C HIS A 197 -4.56 -14.59 -14.08
N ILE A 198 -3.38 -14.59 -14.69
CA ILE A 198 -2.21 -13.86 -14.16
C ILE A 198 -1.85 -12.72 -15.08
N LEU A 199 -1.77 -11.51 -14.53
CA LEU A 199 -1.40 -10.29 -15.24
C LEU A 199 -0.15 -9.67 -14.61
N MET A 200 0.75 -9.20 -15.46
CA MET A 200 1.92 -8.41 -15.06
C MET A 200 1.60 -6.94 -15.31
N PHE A 201 1.83 -6.10 -14.30
CA PHE A 201 1.46 -4.68 -14.37
C PHE A 201 2.52 -3.79 -13.73
N THR A 202 2.72 -2.61 -14.32
CA THR A 202 3.41 -1.48 -13.68
C THR A 202 2.56 -0.22 -13.85
N SER A 203 2.24 0.44 -12.74
CA SER A 203 1.38 1.64 -12.78
C SER A 203 2.18 2.90 -13.11
N TYR A 204 3.41 3.01 -12.60
CA TYR A 204 4.28 4.16 -12.77
C TYR A 204 5.75 3.72 -12.67
N PRO A 205 6.39 3.27 -13.75
CA PRO A 205 7.82 2.96 -13.70
C PRO A 205 8.57 4.24 -13.31
N THR A 206 9.33 4.14 -12.22
CA THR A 206 9.96 5.28 -11.54
C THR A 206 11.15 5.86 -12.32
N TYR A 207 11.58 5.22 -13.41
CA TYR A 207 12.78 5.58 -14.16
C TYR A 207 12.54 6.25 -15.52
N ASN A 208 11.31 6.65 -15.85
CA ASN A 208 11.06 7.51 -17.02
C ASN A 208 11.44 8.99 -16.80
N LEU A 209 12.61 9.24 -16.20
CA LEU A 209 13.30 10.53 -16.20
C LEU A 209 14.30 10.55 -17.37
N HIS A 210 13.80 10.66 -18.59
CA HIS A 210 14.64 10.91 -19.77
C HIS A 210 14.37 12.31 -20.32
N GLY A 211 15.44 13.09 -20.46
CA GLY A 211 15.50 14.37 -21.16
C GLY A 211 16.95 14.85 -21.19
N ASN A 212 17.45 15.27 -22.36
CA ASN A 212 18.81 15.76 -22.52
C ASN A 212 19.10 16.90 -21.53
N VAL A 213 20.28 16.83 -20.91
CA VAL A 213 20.85 17.90 -20.08
C VAL A 213 21.26 19.04 -21.00
N ASN A 214 20.35 19.96 -21.29
CA ASN A 214 20.73 21.27 -21.81
C ASN A 214 20.83 22.24 -20.62
N GLU A 215 22.05 22.71 -20.37
CA GLU A 215 22.40 23.69 -19.35
C GLU A 215 21.94 25.09 -19.75
N THR A 216 20.69 25.45 -19.43
CA THR A 216 20.30 26.85 -19.33
C THR A 216 19.20 27.01 -18.28
N GLU A 217 19.33 28.09 -17.50
CA GLU A 217 18.67 28.42 -16.24
C GLU A 217 17.12 28.31 -16.24
N GLY A 218 16.56 27.80 -15.14
CA GLY A 218 15.11 27.77 -14.89
C GLY A 218 14.65 26.47 -14.23
N ILE A 219 13.73 26.56 -13.26
CA ILE A 219 13.18 25.46 -12.47
C ILE A 219 12.75 24.29 -13.37
N LYS A 220 13.47 23.17 -13.26
CA LYS A 220 13.45 22.03 -14.19
C LYS A 220 12.29 21.08 -13.89
N GLN A 221 11.10 21.31 -14.45
CA GLN A 221 10.08 20.25 -14.52
C GLN A 221 10.47 19.25 -15.63
N ARG A 222 11.10 18.13 -15.23
CA ARG A 222 11.44 17.03 -16.15
C ARG A 222 10.16 16.41 -16.71
N ARG A 223 9.98 16.44 -18.04
CA ARG A 223 8.82 15.85 -18.72
C ARG A 223 8.93 14.32 -18.73
N ARG A 224 7.94 13.67 -18.13
CA ARG A 224 7.76 12.20 -18.15
C ARG A 224 7.07 11.86 -19.47
N LYS A 225 7.64 10.99 -20.29
CA LYS A 225 7.03 10.55 -21.55
C LYS A 225 6.65 9.07 -21.43
N GLY A 226 5.40 8.72 -21.75
CA GLY A 226 4.96 7.34 -21.99
C GLY A 226 4.25 6.64 -20.82
N LYS A 227 3.84 7.37 -19.78
CA LYS A 227 3.12 6.77 -18.64
C LYS A 227 1.76 6.21 -19.04
N LEU A 228 0.98 6.98 -19.80
CA LEU A 228 -0.36 6.57 -20.25
C LEU A 228 -0.30 5.32 -21.14
N LYS A 229 0.69 5.25 -22.03
CA LYS A 229 0.80 4.15 -23.01
C LYS A 229 1.03 2.79 -22.36
N MET A 230 1.88 2.72 -21.33
CA MET A 230 2.12 1.46 -20.60
C MET A 230 0.93 1.07 -19.73
N ALA A 231 0.31 2.04 -19.06
CA ALA A 231 -0.92 1.80 -18.32
C ALA A 231 -2.05 1.30 -19.23
N ALA A 232 -2.16 1.84 -20.45
CA ALA A 232 -3.16 1.46 -21.44
C ALA A 232 -2.93 0.02 -21.95
N GLU A 233 -1.68 -0.41 -22.10
CA GLU A 233 -1.37 -1.78 -22.50
C GLU A 233 -1.67 -2.79 -21.39
N GLY A 234 -1.33 -2.46 -20.14
CA GLY A 234 -1.75 -3.24 -18.98
C GLY A 234 -3.29 -3.32 -18.88
N ALA A 235 -3.98 -2.21 -19.13
CA ALA A 235 -5.43 -2.16 -19.21
C ALA A 235 -5.99 -3.01 -20.36
N GLN A 236 -5.31 -3.04 -21.51
CA GLN A 236 -5.68 -3.88 -22.65
C GLN A 236 -5.61 -5.37 -22.31
N LYS A 237 -4.57 -5.82 -21.60
CA LYS A 237 -4.48 -7.21 -21.14
C LYS A 237 -5.59 -7.56 -20.15
N LEU A 238 -5.87 -6.67 -19.19
CA LEU A 238 -6.99 -6.85 -18.26
C LEU A 238 -8.33 -6.92 -19.00
N LEU A 239 -8.56 -6.04 -19.97
CA LEU A 239 -9.75 -6.05 -20.84
C LEU A 239 -9.88 -7.38 -21.58
N ASN A 240 -8.80 -7.91 -22.15
CA ASN A 240 -8.82 -9.18 -22.87
C ASN A 240 -9.20 -10.34 -21.94
N THR A 241 -8.60 -10.41 -20.75
CA THR A 241 -8.98 -11.41 -19.73
C THR A 241 -10.44 -11.26 -19.30
N CYS A 242 -10.93 -10.02 -19.10
CA CYS A 242 -12.33 -9.79 -18.79
C CYS A 242 -13.25 -10.21 -19.94
N LYS A 243 -12.86 -10.00 -21.21
CA LYS A 243 -13.63 -10.47 -22.38
C LYS A 243 -13.73 -11.99 -22.42
N GLU A 244 -12.64 -12.71 -22.10
CA GLU A 244 -12.64 -14.17 -22.02
C GLU A 244 -13.59 -14.69 -20.93
N ILE A 245 -13.60 -14.04 -19.76
CA ILE A 245 -14.44 -14.43 -18.62
C ILE A 245 -15.92 -14.11 -18.87
N VAL A 246 -16.21 -12.93 -19.42
CA VAL A 246 -17.57 -12.39 -19.51
C VAL A 246 -18.27 -12.84 -20.79
N GLY A 247 -17.53 -13.07 -21.87
CA GLY A 247 -18.08 -13.39 -23.19
C GLY A 247 -19.04 -12.31 -23.69
N ASN A 248 -20.22 -12.72 -24.15
CA ASN A 248 -21.23 -11.82 -24.71
C ASN A 248 -22.21 -11.24 -23.67
N ASN A 249 -21.98 -11.48 -22.37
CA ASN A 249 -22.93 -11.07 -21.32
C ASN A 249 -22.85 -9.56 -21.00
N VAL A 250 -21.72 -8.91 -21.27
CA VAL A 250 -21.51 -7.47 -21.04
C VAL A 250 -20.79 -6.88 -22.24
N ASP A 251 -21.26 -5.70 -22.68
CA ASP A 251 -20.59 -4.94 -23.72
C ASP A 251 -19.38 -4.17 -23.16
N LEU A 252 -18.19 -4.59 -23.60
CA LEU A 252 -16.90 -3.98 -23.22
C LEU A 252 -16.31 -3.09 -24.33
N SER A 253 -17.06 -2.79 -25.39
CA SER A 253 -16.63 -1.93 -26.50
C SER A 253 -16.20 -0.54 -26.01
N SER A 254 -17.03 0.09 -25.17
CA SER A 254 -16.72 1.42 -24.61
C SER A 254 -15.39 1.47 -23.84
N TRP A 255 -15.00 0.37 -23.18
CA TRP A 255 -13.72 0.29 -22.49
C TRP A 255 -12.57 0.08 -23.47
N GLN A 256 -12.80 -0.71 -24.52
CA GLN A 256 -11.84 -0.87 -25.61
C GLN A 256 -11.55 0.46 -26.32
N ASP A 257 -12.58 1.23 -26.65
CA ASP A 257 -12.44 2.52 -27.33
C ASP A 257 -11.65 3.51 -26.45
N LYS A 258 -11.98 3.58 -25.16
CA LYS A 258 -11.20 4.37 -24.18
C LYS A 258 -9.72 4.02 -24.19
N ILE A 259 -9.38 2.72 -24.16
CA ILE A 259 -7.97 2.28 -24.18
C ILE A 259 -7.29 2.67 -25.48
N GLN A 260 -7.98 2.54 -26.62
CA GLN A 260 -7.42 2.92 -27.93
C GLN A 260 -7.13 4.42 -28.02
N GLU A 261 -8.04 5.26 -27.50
CA GLU A 261 -7.81 6.71 -27.39
C GLU A 261 -6.57 7.00 -26.50
N GLU A 262 -6.45 6.33 -25.36
CA GLU A 262 -5.30 6.48 -24.45
C GLU A 262 -3.98 6.00 -25.07
N MET A 263 -4.00 4.98 -25.91
CA MET A 263 -2.81 4.50 -26.64
C MET A 263 -2.36 5.46 -27.76
N GLN A 264 -3.29 6.24 -28.31
CA GLN A 264 -3.03 7.20 -29.40
C GLN A 264 -2.60 8.59 -28.89
N MET A 265 -2.82 8.90 -27.61
CA MET A 265 -2.38 10.16 -27.03
C MET A 265 -0.84 10.26 -27.00
N GLU A 266 -0.29 11.28 -27.67
CA GLU A 266 1.16 11.53 -27.73
C GLU A 266 1.71 12.27 -26.49
N PHE A 267 0.83 12.95 -25.76
CA PHE A 267 1.18 13.74 -24.58
C PHE A 267 0.52 13.15 -23.34
N ASP A 268 1.33 12.93 -22.30
CA ASP A 268 0.80 12.72 -20.96
C ASP A 268 0.12 14.03 -20.55
N LEU A 269 -1.21 14.05 -20.44
CA LEU A 269 -1.92 15.16 -19.79
C LEU A 269 -1.30 15.30 -18.40
N ASP A 270 -0.85 16.51 -18.05
CA ASP A 270 -0.42 16.81 -16.67
C ASP A 270 -1.49 16.32 -15.69
N ASP A 271 -1.09 16.00 -14.45
CA ASP A 271 -1.97 15.55 -13.34
C ASP A 271 -3.04 16.63 -12.99
N VAL A 272 -3.88 17.02 -13.94
CA VAL A 272 -5.05 17.84 -13.75
C VAL A 272 -6.03 16.93 -13.02
N ASP A 273 -6.29 17.26 -11.75
CA ASP A 273 -7.34 16.67 -10.93
C ASP A 273 -8.68 16.90 -11.65
N HIS A 274 -9.01 16.05 -12.62
CA HIS A 274 -10.29 16.05 -13.31
C HIS A 274 -11.34 15.43 -12.38
N LYS A 275 -11.67 16.15 -11.30
CA LYS A 275 -12.80 15.84 -10.40
C LYS A 275 -14.15 15.83 -11.12
N ASN A 276 -14.22 16.32 -12.35
CA ASN A 276 -15.49 16.76 -12.94
C ASN A 276 -16.34 15.69 -13.62
N ASN A 277 -15.96 14.40 -13.70
CA ASN A 277 -16.77 13.40 -14.41
C ASN A 277 -16.83 12.01 -13.76
N ILE A 278 -16.56 11.87 -12.46
CA ILE A 278 -16.63 10.56 -11.79
C ILE A 278 -17.61 10.61 -10.63
N THR A 279 -18.69 9.84 -10.77
CA THR A 279 -19.65 9.59 -9.70
C THR A 279 -19.00 8.63 -8.71
N ILE A 280 -18.36 9.18 -7.67
CA ILE A 280 -18.01 8.39 -6.49
C ILE A 280 -19.29 8.27 -5.67
N GLU A 281 -20.03 7.18 -5.85
CA GLU A 281 -21.21 6.91 -5.04
C GLU A 281 -20.79 6.52 -3.62
N LYS A 282 -21.49 7.08 -2.62
CA LYS A 282 -21.25 6.76 -1.21
C LYS A 282 -21.68 5.31 -0.91
N GLU A 283 -21.11 4.74 0.15
CA GLU A 283 -21.40 3.40 0.68
C GLU A 283 -22.92 3.12 0.71
N ASP A 284 -23.43 2.36 -0.25
CA ASP A 284 -24.76 1.78 -0.14
C ASP A 284 -24.69 0.58 0.82
N THR A 285 -25.10 0.82 2.06
CA THR A 285 -25.19 -0.20 3.11
C THR A 285 -26.44 -1.09 2.96
N SER A 286 -27.24 -0.89 1.92
CA SER A 286 -28.41 -1.73 1.67
C SER A 286 -28.01 -3.15 1.26
N TYR A 287 -28.91 -4.08 1.52
CA TYR A 287 -28.75 -5.48 1.16
C TYR A 287 -28.39 -5.63 -0.32
N PHE A 288 -27.36 -6.45 -0.60
CA PHE A 288 -26.98 -6.79 -1.96
C PHE A 288 -27.01 -8.31 -2.12
N LYS A 289 -28.04 -8.81 -2.81
CA LYS A 289 -27.97 -10.14 -3.43
C LYS A 289 -27.13 -9.98 -4.69
N HIS A 290 -26.03 -10.72 -4.78
CA HIS A 290 -25.20 -10.68 -5.97
C HIS A 290 -25.98 -11.21 -7.17
N GLU A 291 -26.25 -10.30 -8.10
CA GLU A 291 -26.76 -10.59 -9.42
C GLU A 291 -25.60 -10.35 -10.39
N ARG A 292 -25.16 -11.41 -11.06
CA ARG A 292 -24.01 -11.33 -11.96
C ARG A 292 -24.34 -10.36 -13.10
N TYR A 293 -23.48 -9.38 -13.32
CA TYR A 293 -23.66 -8.31 -14.32
C TYR A 293 -24.95 -7.50 -14.14
N LYS A 294 -25.30 -7.15 -12.90
CA LYS A 294 -26.48 -6.33 -12.59
C LYS A 294 -26.55 -5.09 -13.49
N ASN A 295 -27.69 -4.88 -14.14
CA ASN A 295 -27.91 -3.80 -15.12
C ASN A 295 -26.95 -3.80 -16.32
N GLY A 296 -26.37 -4.95 -16.68
CA GLY A 296 -25.39 -5.05 -17.76
C GLY A 296 -24.03 -4.42 -17.42
N VAL A 297 -23.72 -4.24 -16.13
CA VAL A 297 -22.47 -3.65 -15.67
C VAL A 297 -21.57 -4.74 -15.08
N LEU A 298 -20.35 -4.85 -15.60
CA LEU A 298 -19.29 -5.67 -15.02
C LEU A 298 -18.71 -5.00 -13.77
N THR A 299 -18.75 -5.66 -12.62
CA THR A 299 -18.16 -5.16 -11.37
C THR A 299 -16.87 -5.91 -11.04
N ILE A 300 -15.74 -5.21 -10.97
CA ILE A 300 -14.42 -5.76 -10.65
C ILE A 300 -13.97 -5.30 -9.27
N GLY A 301 -13.80 -6.24 -8.35
CA GLY A 301 -13.38 -5.97 -6.97
C GLY A 301 -11.87 -6.02 -6.80
N CYS A 302 -11.25 -4.91 -6.42
CA CYS A 302 -9.81 -4.86 -6.18
C CYS A 302 -9.51 -5.22 -4.71
N ILE A 303 -8.73 -6.26 -4.47
CA ILE A 303 -8.28 -6.69 -3.13
C ILE A 303 -6.75 -6.75 -3.10
N GLY A 304 -6.16 -6.39 -1.97
CA GLY A 304 -4.73 -6.54 -1.75
C GLY A 304 -4.28 -5.98 -0.41
N SER A 305 -3.05 -6.27 -0.02
CA SER A 305 -2.44 -5.70 1.18
C SER A 305 -2.22 -4.18 1.05
N PRO A 306 -2.01 -3.47 2.16
CA PRO A 306 -1.59 -2.07 2.10
C PRO A 306 -0.33 -1.89 1.23
N ASN A 307 -0.21 -0.74 0.57
CA ASN A 307 0.97 -0.35 -0.21
C ASN A 307 1.37 -1.23 -1.42
N VAL A 308 0.57 -2.24 -1.80
CA VAL A 308 0.80 -3.04 -3.02
C VAL A 308 0.57 -2.27 -4.32
N GLY A 309 0.01 -1.06 -4.24
CA GLY A 309 -0.25 -0.19 -5.40
C GLY A 309 -1.65 -0.33 -5.98
N LYS A 310 -2.63 -0.82 -5.21
CA LYS A 310 -4.02 -0.98 -5.63
C LYS A 310 -4.67 0.32 -6.16
N SER A 311 -4.65 1.38 -5.37
CA SER A 311 -5.21 2.68 -5.80
C SER A 311 -4.37 3.34 -6.91
N SER A 312 -3.06 3.06 -6.98
CA SER A 312 -2.21 3.49 -8.12
C SER A 312 -2.58 2.77 -9.41
N LEU A 313 -2.86 1.47 -9.35
CA LEU A 313 -3.34 0.68 -10.47
C LEU A 313 -4.71 1.18 -10.95
N MET A 314 -5.61 1.52 -10.04
CA MET A 314 -6.90 2.12 -10.41
C MET A 314 -6.73 3.45 -11.15
N ASN A 315 -5.89 4.35 -10.65
CA ASN A 315 -5.59 5.61 -11.35
C ASN A 315 -4.98 5.36 -12.74
N ALA A 316 -4.10 4.35 -12.86
CA ALA A 316 -3.52 3.96 -14.14
C ALA A 316 -4.59 3.43 -15.12
N LEU A 317 -5.50 2.56 -14.68
CA LEU A 317 -6.62 2.08 -15.50
C LEU A 317 -7.59 3.19 -15.92
N MET A 318 -7.79 4.19 -15.04
CA MET A 318 -8.62 5.35 -15.32
C MET A 318 -7.95 6.35 -16.28
N GLY A 319 -6.64 6.25 -16.51
CA GLY A 319 -5.84 7.22 -17.27
C GLY A 319 -5.69 8.58 -16.59
N LYS A 320 -6.16 8.73 -15.35
CA LYS A 320 -6.14 9.98 -14.59
C LYS A 320 -6.21 9.71 -13.10
N LYS A 321 -5.86 10.72 -12.30
CA LYS A 321 -5.95 10.64 -10.84
C LYS A 321 -7.40 10.76 -10.37
N VAL A 322 -7.93 9.68 -9.82
CA VAL A 322 -9.30 9.57 -9.29
C VAL A 322 -9.29 9.32 -7.79
N VAL A 323 -8.39 8.45 -7.35
CA VAL A 323 -8.21 8.10 -5.94
C VAL A 323 -6.91 8.67 -5.42
N SER A 324 -6.96 9.20 -4.20
CA SER A 324 -5.75 9.63 -3.50
C SER A 324 -4.88 8.43 -3.14
N VAL A 325 -3.56 8.57 -3.28
CA VAL A 325 -2.57 7.54 -2.95
C VAL A 325 -1.65 8.03 -1.84
N SER A 326 -1.14 7.12 -1.02
CA SER A 326 -0.18 7.41 0.05
C SER A 326 0.72 6.20 0.28
N ARG A 327 1.94 6.45 0.79
CA ARG A 327 2.91 5.43 1.23
C ARG A 327 2.55 4.87 2.62
N THR A 328 1.68 5.54 3.36
CA THR A 328 1.28 5.12 4.70
C THR A 328 0.12 4.11 4.59
N PRO A 329 0.22 2.93 5.21
CA PRO A 329 -0.88 1.95 5.21
C PRO A 329 -2.13 2.52 5.88
N GLY A 330 -3.30 2.08 5.45
CA GLY A 330 -4.60 2.55 5.98
C GLY A 330 -5.04 3.92 5.44
N HIS A 331 -4.52 4.33 4.28
CA HIS A 331 -4.92 5.56 3.58
C HIS A 331 -6.32 5.44 2.95
N THR A 332 -6.55 4.38 2.17
CA THR A 332 -7.90 4.02 1.71
C THR A 332 -8.65 3.40 2.87
N LYS A 333 -9.66 4.11 3.39
CA LYS A 333 -10.43 3.70 4.58
C LYS A 333 -11.82 3.15 4.26
N HIS A 334 -12.36 3.49 3.10
CA HIS A 334 -13.73 3.23 2.72
C HIS A 334 -13.78 2.49 1.40
N PHE A 335 -14.75 1.58 1.28
CA PHE A 335 -15.14 1.03 0.00
C PHE A 335 -15.63 2.14 -0.93
N GLN A 336 -15.20 2.09 -2.18
CA GLN A 336 -15.56 3.07 -3.19
C GLN A 336 -15.89 2.38 -4.51
N THR A 337 -16.96 2.83 -5.14
CA THR A 337 -17.39 2.40 -6.47
C THR A 337 -16.94 3.43 -7.48
N ILE A 338 -16.15 3.01 -8.47
CA ILE A 338 -15.56 3.88 -9.50
C ILE A 338 -15.91 3.31 -10.86
N TYR A 339 -16.76 4.03 -11.59
CA TYR A 339 -17.10 3.66 -12.96
C TYR A 339 -15.96 4.03 -13.91
N LEU A 340 -15.38 3.00 -14.53
CA LEU A 340 -14.38 3.13 -15.58
C LEU A 340 -15.04 3.50 -16.91
N THR A 341 -16.16 2.85 -17.21
CA THR A 341 -17.10 3.19 -18.27
C THR A 341 -18.53 3.00 -17.76
N LYS A 342 -19.54 3.25 -18.62
CA LYS A 342 -20.95 3.00 -18.25
C LYS A 342 -21.25 1.52 -17.99
N THR A 343 -20.45 0.60 -18.53
CA THR A 343 -20.63 -0.85 -18.45
C THR A 343 -19.58 -1.55 -17.57
N VAL A 344 -18.59 -0.81 -17.04
CA VAL A 344 -17.51 -1.38 -16.23
C VAL A 344 -17.31 -0.54 -14.98
N CYS A 345 -17.42 -1.20 -13.83
CA CYS A 345 -17.26 -0.63 -12.51
C CYS A 345 -16.09 -1.29 -11.77
N LEU A 346 -15.22 -0.48 -11.16
CA LEU A 346 -14.16 -0.92 -10.27
C LEU A 346 -14.54 -0.62 -8.82
N CYS A 347 -14.35 -1.58 -7.93
CA CYS A 347 -14.54 -1.39 -6.49
C CYS A 347 -13.17 -1.33 -5.78
N ASP A 348 -12.86 -0.21 -5.12
CA ASP A 348 -11.68 -0.09 -4.26
C ASP A 348 -12.04 -0.55 -2.85
N CYS A 349 -11.20 -1.39 -2.25
CA CYS A 349 -11.31 -1.78 -0.85
C CYS A 349 -10.16 -1.18 -0.01
N PRO A 350 -10.33 -1.01 1.30
CA PRO A 350 -9.18 -0.78 2.19
C PRO A 350 -8.13 -1.88 2.03
N GLY A 351 -6.85 -1.52 2.11
CA GLY A 351 -5.79 -2.53 2.11
C GLY A 351 -5.87 -3.40 3.37
N LEU A 352 -5.89 -4.72 3.21
CA LEU A 352 -6.09 -5.65 4.32
C LEU A 352 -4.86 -6.51 4.56
N VAL A 353 -4.46 -6.62 5.83
CA VAL A 353 -3.41 -7.55 6.25
C VAL A 353 -4.08 -8.83 6.72
N PHE A 354 -3.91 -9.89 5.92
CA PHE A 354 -4.50 -11.20 6.17
C PHE A 354 -3.73 -11.97 7.24
N PRO A 355 -4.41 -12.80 8.05
CA PRO A 355 -3.77 -13.74 8.97
C PRO A 355 -2.77 -14.65 8.25
N SER A 356 -1.55 -14.72 8.78
CA SER A 356 -0.45 -15.50 8.23
C SER A 356 0.66 -15.75 9.26
N MET A 357 1.63 -16.59 8.92
CA MET A 357 2.87 -16.79 9.67
C MET A 357 4.04 -15.96 9.12
N VAL A 358 3.79 -14.94 8.30
CA VAL A 358 4.84 -14.08 7.74
C VAL A 358 5.56 -13.35 8.88
N PRO A 359 6.90 -13.41 8.98
CA PRO A 359 7.64 -12.67 10.01
C PRO A 359 7.28 -11.19 10.06
N LYS A 360 7.11 -10.63 11.26
CA LYS A 360 6.76 -9.21 11.47
C LYS A 360 7.72 -8.26 10.75
N GLN A 361 9.01 -8.61 10.69
CA GLN A 361 10.04 -7.86 9.97
C GLN A 361 9.74 -7.76 8.47
N LEU A 362 9.30 -8.86 7.84
CA LEU A 362 8.86 -8.86 6.45
C LEU A 362 7.61 -8.02 6.25
N GLN A 363 6.62 -8.12 7.15
CA GLN A 363 5.40 -7.30 7.05
C GLN A 363 5.69 -5.79 7.13
N ILE A 364 6.70 -5.37 7.88
CA ILE A 364 7.18 -3.98 7.91
C ILE A 364 7.80 -3.60 6.56
N LEU A 365 8.68 -4.44 6.01
CA LEU A 365 9.34 -4.20 4.72
C LEU A 365 8.35 -4.20 3.53
N MET A 366 7.32 -5.03 3.60
CA MET A 366 6.19 -5.08 2.66
C MET A 366 5.31 -3.83 2.73
N GLY A 367 5.42 -3.03 3.80
CA GLY A 367 4.58 -1.86 4.04
C GLY A 367 3.19 -2.19 4.57
N SER A 368 2.97 -3.40 5.09
CA SER A 368 1.72 -3.81 5.73
C SER A 368 1.54 -3.12 7.09
N PHE A 369 2.65 -2.75 7.75
CA PHE A 369 2.67 -2.00 9.01
C PHE A 369 3.37 -0.65 8.82
N PRO A 370 2.88 0.45 9.42
CA PRO A 370 3.46 1.78 9.21
C PRO A 370 4.83 1.90 9.89
N ILE A 371 5.86 2.15 9.08
CA ILE A 371 7.25 2.33 9.53
C ILE A 371 7.36 3.35 10.68
N ALA A 372 6.60 4.44 10.61
CA ALA A 372 6.60 5.50 11.64
C ALA A 372 6.18 5.01 13.04
N GLN A 373 5.47 3.89 13.15
CA GLN A 373 5.01 3.33 14.44
C GLN A 373 5.81 2.10 14.89
N VAL A 374 6.83 1.71 14.13
CA VAL A 374 7.71 0.59 14.47
C VAL A 374 8.57 0.99 15.66
N ARG A 375 8.42 0.28 16.79
CA ARG A 375 9.13 0.61 18.04
C ARG A 375 10.59 0.18 18.02
N GLU A 376 10.88 -0.90 17.31
CA GLU A 376 12.21 -1.48 17.11
C GLU A 376 12.46 -1.63 15.60
N PRO A 377 13.12 -0.66 14.95
CA PRO A 377 13.32 -0.69 13.51
C PRO A 377 14.61 -1.42 13.09
N TYR A 378 15.46 -1.83 14.04
CA TYR A 378 16.78 -2.37 13.73
C TYR A 378 16.72 -3.85 13.33
N MET A 379 15.76 -4.63 13.85
CA MET A 379 15.55 -6.01 13.40
C MET A 379 15.14 -6.13 11.94
N PRO A 380 14.19 -5.33 11.42
CA PRO A 380 13.93 -5.26 9.98
C PRO A 380 15.18 -4.89 9.15
N ILE A 381 16.05 -4.01 9.65
CA ILE A 381 17.31 -3.67 8.97
C ILE A 381 18.27 -4.85 8.98
N LYS A 382 18.41 -5.57 10.10
CA LYS A 382 19.19 -6.81 10.15
C LYS A 382 18.70 -7.81 9.12
N PHE A 383 17.39 -8.07 9.10
CA PHE A 383 16.75 -9.00 8.18
C PHE A 383 17.02 -8.64 6.70
N LEU A 384 17.02 -7.34 6.39
CA LEU A 384 17.36 -6.82 5.07
C LEU A 384 18.86 -7.02 4.75
N ALA A 385 19.74 -6.74 5.70
CA ALA A 385 21.19 -6.82 5.56
C ALA A 385 21.71 -8.27 5.44
N GLU A 386 21.02 -9.24 6.04
CA GLU A 386 21.31 -10.66 5.87
C GLU A 386 21.10 -11.11 4.41
N ARG A 387 20.20 -10.47 3.67
CA ARG A 387 19.83 -10.85 2.30
C ARG A 387 20.53 -10.03 1.23
N ILE A 388 20.89 -8.80 1.59
CA ILE A 388 21.47 -7.81 0.69
C ILE A 388 22.67 -7.17 1.36
N ASN A 389 23.78 -7.03 0.64
CA ASN A 389 24.95 -6.31 1.13
C ASN A 389 24.69 -4.78 1.16
N LEU A 390 23.99 -4.33 2.21
CA LEU A 390 23.65 -2.92 2.43
C LEU A 390 24.89 -2.02 2.51
N PRO A 391 25.98 -2.37 3.23
CA PRO A 391 27.19 -1.54 3.26
C PRO A 391 27.74 -1.24 1.87
N LYS A 392 27.78 -2.24 0.98
CA LYS A 392 28.26 -2.08 -0.40
C LYS A 392 27.31 -1.21 -1.22
N ILE A 393 26.00 -1.49 -1.19
CA ILE A 393 25.00 -0.75 -1.98
C ILE A 393 24.93 0.72 -1.56
N LEU A 394 24.97 0.98 -0.25
CA LEU A 394 24.88 2.32 0.30
C LEU A 394 26.24 3.03 0.38
N LYS A 395 27.33 2.37 -0.04
CA LYS A 395 28.71 2.85 0.04
C LYS A 395 29.02 3.39 1.45
N LEU A 396 28.82 2.55 2.47
CA LEU A 396 29.04 2.89 3.88
C LEU A 396 30.49 2.60 4.29
N GLN A 397 31.00 3.40 5.21
CA GLN A 397 32.23 3.13 5.93
C GLN A 397 31.85 2.65 7.34
N HIS A 398 32.52 1.60 7.82
CA HIS A 398 32.25 1.05 9.14
C HIS A 398 32.61 2.10 10.22
N PRO A 399 31.78 2.34 11.25
CA PRO A 399 32.04 3.39 12.24
C PRO A 399 33.37 3.17 12.98
N ASP A 400 33.68 1.92 13.31
CA ASP A 400 34.89 1.52 14.04
C ASP A 400 35.99 0.91 13.14
N ASN A 401 35.85 0.98 11.81
CA ASN A 401 36.74 0.32 10.83
C ASN A 401 36.91 -1.21 11.06
N ASP A 402 35.84 -1.90 11.44
CA ASP A 402 35.78 -3.37 11.56
C ASP A 402 35.32 -3.98 10.21
N ASP A 403 35.58 -5.28 10.04
CA ASP A 403 35.13 -6.08 8.91
C ASP A 403 33.71 -6.62 9.11
N THR A 404 33.28 -6.77 10.37
CA THR A 404 31.97 -7.30 10.73
C THR A 404 30.94 -6.18 10.90
N TRP A 405 29.70 -6.43 10.48
CA TRP A 405 28.62 -5.44 10.55
C TRP A 405 27.46 -5.96 11.40
N SER A 406 26.88 -5.11 12.23
CA SER A 406 25.57 -5.28 12.85
C SER A 406 24.55 -4.31 12.24
N ALA A 407 23.27 -4.48 12.57
CA ALA A 407 22.24 -3.53 12.12
C ALA A 407 22.44 -2.13 12.72
N MET A 408 23.03 -2.04 13.91
CA MET A 408 23.37 -0.76 14.53
C MET A 408 24.47 -0.05 13.75
N ASP A 409 25.53 -0.76 13.35
CA ASP A 409 26.65 -0.17 12.61
C ASP A 409 26.18 0.39 11.26
N ILE A 410 25.31 -0.34 10.56
CA ILE A 410 24.67 0.15 9.32
C ILE A 410 23.89 1.45 9.57
N CYS A 411 23.10 1.48 10.66
CA CYS A 411 22.30 2.65 10.98
C CYS A 411 23.15 3.84 11.41
N ASP A 412 24.23 3.62 12.16
CA ASP A 412 25.15 4.67 12.61
C ASP A 412 25.98 5.21 11.44
N SER A 413 26.50 4.34 10.56
CA SER A 413 27.15 4.76 9.32
C SER A 413 26.21 5.56 8.42
N TRP A 414 24.94 5.16 8.29
CA TRP A 414 23.96 5.92 7.52
C TRP A 414 23.63 7.26 8.17
N ALA A 415 23.48 7.29 9.50
CA ALA A 415 23.25 8.50 10.26
C ALA A 415 24.42 9.50 10.09
N SER A 416 25.66 9.01 10.20
CA SER A 416 26.87 9.81 9.98
C SER A 416 26.90 10.36 8.55
N LYS A 417 26.68 9.50 7.54
CA LYS A 417 26.67 9.89 6.13
C LYS A 417 25.60 10.93 5.78
N ARG A 418 24.46 10.92 6.48
CA ARG A 418 23.34 11.86 6.29
C ARG A 418 23.34 13.03 7.28
N ASN A 419 24.34 13.13 8.15
CA ASN A 419 24.39 14.10 9.26
C ASN A 419 23.13 14.07 10.15
N PHE A 420 22.57 12.88 10.39
CA PHE A 420 21.46 12.70 11.33
C PHE A 420 21.99 12.68 12.76
N VAL A 421 21.77 13.78 13.47
CA VAL A 421 22.19 13.96 14.86
C VAL A 421 21.01 14.33 15.75
N THR A 422 21.08 13.86 16.99
CA THR A 422 20.09 14.16 18.03
C THR A 422 20.24 15.59 18.54
N ALA A 423 19.14 16.35 18.56
CA ALA A 423 19.15 17.79 18.85
C ALA A 423 19.77 18.18 20.21
N ARG A 424 19.67 17.32 21.23
CA ARG A 424 20.15 17.63 22.60
C ARG A 424 21.59 17.18 22.86
N THR A 425 21.98 16.02 22.34
CA THR A 425 23.22 15.34 22.72
C THR A 425 24.24 15.27 21.60
N ALA A 426 23.91 15.74 20.39
CA ALA A 426 24.75 15.67 19.19
C ALA A 426 25.28 14.26 18.89
N ARG A 427 24.60 13.21 19.36
CA ARG A 427 24.88 11.81 19.02
C ARG A 427 24.19 11.45 17.72
N LEU A 428 24.76 10.50 16.98
CA LEU A 428 24.14 9.95 15.78
C LEU A 428 22.73 9.44 16.08
N ASP A 429 21.78 9.78 15.21
CA ASP A 429 20.39 9.35 15.31
C ASP A 429 20.14 8.08 14.49
N SER A 430 20.54 6.94 15.08
CA SER A 430 20.39 5.62 14.48
C SER A 430 18.92 5.27 14.20
N TYR A 431 17.98 5.80 15.00
CA TYR A 431 16.56 5.51 14.83
C TYR A 431 15.99 6.24 13.60
N ARG A 432 16.34 7.51 13.41
CA ARG A 432 16.00 8.26 12.18
C ARG A 432 16.64 7.62 10.96
N ALA A 433 17.89 7.16 11.08
CA ALA A 433 18.57 6.43 10.02
C ALA A 433 17.86 5.12 9.67
N ALA A 434 17.50 4.29 10.65
CA ALA A 434 16.74 3.05 10.42
C ALA A 434 15.40 3.32 9.72
N ASN A 435 14.64 4.32 10.18
CA ASN A 435 13.40 4.73 9.52
C ASN A 435 13.61 5.16 8.07
N SER A 436 14.67 5.93 7.79
CA SER A 436 15.05 6.35 6.43
C SER A 436 15.34 5.14 5.54
N LEU A 437 16.14 4.19 6.01
CA LEU A 437 16.47 2.96 5.27
C LEU A 437 15.25 2.09 4.99
N LEU A 438 14.35 1.91 5.97
CA LEU A 438 13.11 1.15 5.77
C LEU A 438 12.20 1.81 4.74
N ARG A 439 12.12 3.15 4.71
CA ARG A 439 11.36 3.89 3.68
C ARG A 439 11.98 3.70 2.30
N MET A 440 13.30 3.76 2.18
CA MET A 440 14.01 3.47 0.92
C MET A 440 13.74 2.04 0.43
N ALA A 441 13.66 1.06 1.34
CA ALA A 441 13.29 -0.31 0.99
C ALA A 441 11.83 -0.40 0.50
N LEU A 442 10.89 0.22 1.22
CA LEU A 442 9.47 0.24 0.82
C LEU A 442 9.26 0.88 -0.56
N GLU A 443 9.97 1.97 -0.83
CA GLU A 443 9.97 2.71 -2.11
C GLU A 443 10.59 1.93 -3.28
N GLY A 444 11.35 0.87 -3.01
CA GLY A 444 12.07 0.12 -4.04
C GLY A 444 13.40 0.76 -4.46
N LYS A 445 13.95 1.70 -3.67
CA LYS A 445 15.34 2.17 -3.82
C LYS A 445 16.33 1.11 -3.34
N ILE A 446 15.92 0.32 -2.34
CA ILE A 446 16.60 -0.88 -1.90
C ILE A 446 15.65 -2.05 -2.15
N CYS A 447 15.91 -2.83 -3.20
CA CYS A 447 15.05 -3.95 -3.56
C CYS A 447 15.54 -5.25 -2.92
N MET A 448 14.71 -5.79 -2.01
CA MET A 448 14.76 -7.20 -1.63
C MET A 448 13.77 -7.99 -2.47
N TYR A 449 14.16 -9.21 -2.82
CA TYR A 449 13.28 -10.16 -3.49
C TYR A 449 13.10 -11.40 -2.64
N ILE A 450 11.92 -11.98 -2.77
CA ILE A 450 11.65 -13.34 -2.34
C ILE A 450 11.69 -14.23 -3.59
N TYR A 451 12.32 -15.39 -3.46
CA TYR A 451 12.53 -16.31 -4.59
C TYR A 451 11.59 -17.52 -4.49
N PRO A 452 11.02 -17.99 -5.61
CA PRO A 452 10.21 -19.20 -5.61
C PRO A 452 11.08 -20.43 -5.29
N PRO A 453 10.47 -21.56 -4.89
CA PRO A 453 11.19 -22.81 -4.70
C PRO A 453 12.00 -23.20 -5.95
N ASP A 454 13.20 -23.74 -5.73
CA ASP A 454 14.11 -24.22 -6.78
C ASP A 454 14.53 -23.14 -7.79
N TRP A 455 14.46 -21.87 -7.39
CA TRP A 455 14.88 -20.73 -8.22
C TRP A 455 16.35 -20.82 -8.61
N THR A 456 17.23 -21.09 -7.65
CA THR A 456 18.68 -21.19 -7.88
C THR A 456 19.04 -22.32 -8.84
N ILE A 457 18.35 -23.46 -8.73
CA ILE A 457 18.55 -24.63 -9.59
C ILE A 457 18.11 -24.33 -11.03
N ASN A 458 16.97 -23.66 -11.18
CA ASN A 458 16.37 -23.37 -12.49
C ASN A 458 16.75 -21.99 -13.05
N LYS A 459 17.78 -21.34 -12.50
CA LYS A 459 18.12 -19.95 -12.83
C LYS A 459 18.34 -19.72 -14.33
N GLU A 460 19.11 -20.59 -14.99
CA GLU A 460 19.40 -20.49 -16.43
C GLU A 460 18.14 -20.62 -17.30
N LYS A 461 17.17 -21.45 -16.87
CA LYS A 461 15.88 -21.59 -17.54
C LYS A 461 15.12 -20.26 -17.52
N TRP A 462 15.13 -19.57 -16.38
CA TRP A 462 14.41 -18.31 -16.22
C TRP A 462 15.10 -17.14 -16.91
N GLU A 463 16.44 -17.15 -16.99
CA GLU A 463 17.24 -16.13 -17.69
C GLU A 463 17.23 -16.26 -19.21
N ASN A 464 16.80 -17.40 -19.75
CA ASN A 464 16.66 -17.64 -21.19
C ASN A 464 15.22 -17.88 -21.64
N HIS A 465 14.23 -17.54 -20.81
CA HIS A 465 12.82 -17.75 -21.11
C HIS A 465 12.33 -16.86 -22.27
N SER A 466 11.42 -17.38 -23.11
CA SER A 466 10.91 -16.68 -24.30
C SER A 466 10.21 -15.36 -23.97
N GLU A 467 9.57 -15.26 -22.80
CA GLU A 467 8.84 -14.07 -22.36
C GLU A 467 9.73 -12.96 -21.76
N ILE A 468 11.05 -13.10 -21.72
CA ILE A 468 11.93 -12.07 -21.12
C ILE A 468 11.78 -10.73 -21.82
N GLU A 469 11.76 -10.70 -23.15
CA GLU A 469 11.63 -9.45 -23.90
C GLU A 469 10.25 -8.81 -23.68
N LEU A 470 9.19 -9.62 -23.51
CA LEU A 470 7.87 -9.13 -23.12
C LEU A 470 7.92 -8.47 -21.74
N VAL A 471 8.56 -9.09 -20.75
CA VAL A 471 8.66 -8.53 -19.41
C VAL A 471 9.51 -7.27 -19.40
N ARG A 472 10.68 -7.27 -20.07
CA ARG A 472 11.52 -6.07 -20.22
C ARG A 472 10.75 -4.90 -20.82
N TRP A 473 9.92 -5.19 -21.82
CA TRP A 473 9.08 -4.19 -22.44
C TRP A 473 8.02 -3.64 -21.48
N ILE A 474 7.31 -4.49 -20.74
CA ILE A 474 6.36 -4.06 -19.70
C ILE A 474 7.06 -3.22 -18.63
N GLN A 475 8.29 -3.57 -18.27
CA GLN A 475 9.08 -2.81 -17.31
C GLN A 475 9.51 -1.44 -17.86
N ALA A 476 9.54 -1.25 -19.18
CA ALA A 476 10.14 -0.09 -19.85
C ALA A 476 11.68 -0.01 -19.74
N ARG A 477 12.36 -1.14 -19.55
CA ARG A 477 13.84 -1.17 -19.48
C ARG A 477 14.44 -1.08 -20.89
N ASN A 478 15.34 -0.13 -21.13
CA ASN A 478 16.19 -0.12 -22.32
C ASN A 478 17.37 -1.09 -22.12
N LYS A 479 17.85 -1.71 -23.22
CA LYS A 479 18.98 -2.67 -23.21
C LYS A 479 20.29 -2.10 -22.65
N ASP A 480 20.45 -0.78 -22.61
CA ASP A 480 21.69 -0.10 -22.22
C ASP A 480 21.80 0.20 -20.70
N GLU A 481 20.75 -0.07 -19.90
CA GLU A 481 20.70 0.36 -18.48
C GLU A 481 21.21 -0.67 -17.45
N ASP A 482 21.63 -1.85 -17.87
CA ASP A 482 21.97 -2.96 -16.95
C ASP A 482 23.28 -2.73 -16.14
N VAL A 483 23.99 -1.60 -16.35
CA VAL A 483 25.34 -1.38 -15.78
C VAL A 483 25.39 -0.43 -14.57
N ASP A 484 24.39 0.45 -14.32
CA ASP A 484 24.58 1.56 -13.36
C ASP A 484 23.46 1.77 -12.33
N SER A 485 22.97 0.68 -11.72
CA SER A 485 21.93 0.72 -10.69
C SER A 485 22.37 1.32 -9.35
N ALA A 486 23.68 1.39 -9.06
CA ALA A 486 24.21 1.88 -7.79
C ALA A 486 24.27 3.41 -7.66
N GLU A 487 24.36 4.16 -8.77
CA GLU A 487 24.43 5.62 -8.74
C GLU A 487 23.06 6.30 -8.59
N ARG A 488 21.98 5.66 -9.07
CA ARG A 488 20.61 6.22 -9.02
C ARG A 488 20.03 6.37 -7.61
N ILE A 489 20.54 5.63 -6.61
CA ILE A 489 20.08 5.69 -5.21
C ILE A 489 20.31 7.08 -4.60
N TYR A 490 21.33 7.82 -5.06
CA TYR A 490 21.74 9.09 -4.48
C TYR A 490 20.88 10.27 -4.93
N ALA A 491 20.60 10.39 -6.23
CA ALA A 491 19.96 11.58 -6.81
C ALA A 491 18.49 11.77 -6.45
N SER A 492 17.76 10.72 -6.03
CA SER A 492 16.33 10.81 -5.67
C SER A 492 16.06 11.15 -4.20
N SER A 493 17.11 11.29 -3.39
CA SER A 493 16.99 11.48 -1.93
C SER A 493 17.09 12.93 -1.47
N GLU A 494 17.61 13.82 -2.32
CA GLU A 494 17.87 15.22 -2.00
C GLU A 494 16.65 16.12 -2.25
N ASP A 495 15.80 15.81 -3.24
CA ASP A 495 14.71 16.73 -3.65
C ASP A 495 13.35 16.44 -3.00
N GLU A 496 12.99 15.19 -2.66
CA GLU A 496 11.62 14.88 -2.18
C GLU A 496 11.42 15.07 -0.66
N ASN A 497 12.47 14.92 0.16
CA ASN A 497 12.31 14.94 1.64
C ASN A 497 12.21 16.35 2.24
N VAL A 498 12.77 17.36 1.57
CA VAL A 498 12.76 18.75 2.08
C VAL A 498 11.41 19.43 1.82
N GLU A 499 10.71 19.04 0.76
CA GLU A 499 9.39 19.59 0.43
C GLU A 499 8.26 19.06 1.33
N GLU A 500 8.29 17.78 1.74
CA GLU A 500 7.24 17.22 2.61
C GLU A 500 7.31 17.74 4.06
N GLU A 501 8.51 17.87 4.67
CA GLU A 501 8.65 18.42 6.04
C GLU A 501 8.28 19.92 6.11
N SER A 502 8.56 20.69 5.06
CA SER A 502 8.23 22.12 5.01
C SER A 502 6.72 22.37 4.86
N LEU A 503 6.00 21.53 4.13
CA LEU A 503 4.54 21.61 3.95
C LEU A 503 3.75 21.22 5.22
N GLU A 504 4.24 20.26 6.02
CA GLU A 504 3.60 19.88 7.30
C GLU A 504 3.81 20.96 8.38
N THR A 505 4.99 21.56 8.43
CA THR A 505 5.34 22.61 9.40
C THR A 505 4.52 23.88 9.17
N GLN A 506 4.31 24.28 7.91
CA GLN A 506 3.46 25.42 7.56
C GLN A 506 1.96 25.17 7.84
N LYS A 507 1.48 23.93 7.69
CA LYS A 507 0.09 23.55 8.05
C LYS A 507 -0.13 23.50 9.57
N HIS A 508 0.90 23.19 10.35
CA HIS A 508 0.84 23.21 11.81
C HIS A 508 0.87 24.64 12.37
N GLN A 509 1.70 25.54 11.82
CA GLN A 509 1.72 26.94 12.24
C GLN A 509 0.41 27.69 11.91
N LYS A 510 -0.19 27.45 10.74
CA LYS A 510 -1.52 28.00 10.38
C LYS A 510 -2.68 27.46 11.22
N LYS A 511 -2.52 26.30 11.87
CA LYS A 511 -3.53 25.74 12.80
C LYS A 511 -3.39 26.29 14.22
N ILE A 512 -2.16 26.59 14.65
CA ILE A 512 -1.92 27.17 15.98
C ILE A 512 -2.36 28.64 16.00
N SER A 513 -2.10 29.40 14.92
CA SER A 513 -2.54 30.80 14.80
C SER A 513 -4.06 30.99 14.68
N LYS A 514 -4.82 29.91 14.45
CA LYS A 514 -6.29 29.91 14.38
C LYS A 514 -6.98 29.47 15.68
N ILE A 515 -6.21 29.04 16.69
CA ILE A 515 -6.74 28.57 17.98
C ILE A 515 -6.52 29.63 19.08
N THR A 516 -5.69 30.64 18.84
CA THR A 516 -5.39 31.70 19.83
C THR A 516 -6.17 33.00 19.63
N SER A 517 -7.24 33.02 18.83
CA SER A 517 -8.00 34.26 18.54
C SER A 517 -9.49 34.21 18.87
N ASP A 518 -9.91 33.39 19.83
CA ASP A 518 -11.28 33.45 20.38
C ASP A 518 -11.24 33.26 21.90
N SER A 519 -10.89 34.34 22.62
CA SER A 519 -11.36 34.59 23.98
C SER A 519 -10.99 36.01 24.44
N SER A 520 -11.98 36.70 25.00
CA SER A 520 -11.98 37.95 25.80
C SER A 520 -12.04 39.30 25.07
N ASP A 521 -13.27 39.82 24.96
CA ASP A 521 -13.62 41.22 25.23
C ASP A 521 -13.27 41.58 26.69
N ASP A 522 -12.63 42.73 26.95
CA ASP A 522 -13.29 43.89 27.59
C ASP A 522 -12.36 45.13 27.71
N SER A 523 -12.96 46.29 27.41
CA SER A 523 -12.73 47.70 27.79
C SER A 523 -11.38 48.45 27.76
N SER A 524 -11.51 49.66 27.17
CA SER A 524 -10.92 50.98 27.52
C SER A 524 -9.76 51.59 26.67
N GLU A 525 -10.18 52.51 25.81
CA GLU A 525 -9.68 53.89 25.53
C GLU A 525 -8.18 54.26 25.39
N THR A 526 -7.93 54.99 24.30
CA THR A 526 -7.02 56.15 24.05
C THR A 526 -5.72 56.01 23.23
N THR A 527 -5.75 56.77 22.12
CA THR A 527 -4.72 57.62 21.48
C THR A 527 -3.57 57.04 20.61
N SER A 528 -3.70 57.33 19.30
CA SER A 528 -2.72 57.88 18.33
C SER A 528 -1.35 57.22 18.13
N GLU A 529 -1.07 56.72 16.92
CA GLU A 529 -0.24 57.38 15.88
C GLU A 529 -0.03 56.48 14.65
N GLU A 530 0.23 57.13 13.52
CA GLU A 530 0.16 56.66 12.14
C GLU A 530 1.26 55.67 11.72
N SER A 531 0.96 54.76 10.78
CA SER A 531 1.74 54.64 9.53
C SER A 531 1.12 53.65 8.53
N LYS A 532 1.14 54.07 7.27
CA LYS A 532 0.45 53.52 6.09
C LYS A 532 1.03 52.18 5.62
N ILE A 533 0.16 51.23 5.28
CA ILE A 533 0.46 50.05 4.45
C ILE A 533 -0.55 50.01 3.28
N PRO A 534 -0.13 49.80 2.03
CA PRO A 534 -0.97 50.00 0.84
C PRO A 534 -2.02 48.90 0.63
N TYR A 535 -3.18 49.33 0.13
CA TYR A 535 -4.31 48.50 -0.29
C TYR A 535 -3.92 47.54 -1.42
N VAL A 536 -4.11 46.24 -1.22
CA VAL A 536 -4.13 45.23 -2.30
C VAL A 536 -5.58 45.02 -2.71
N VAL A 537 -5.89 45.49 -3.93
CA VAL A 537 -7.20 45.38 -4.58
C VAL A 537 -7.51 43.93 -4.90
N ASN A 538 -8.69 43.47 -4.47
CA ASN A 538 -9.19 42.12 -4.71
C ASN A 538 -9.71 41.99 -6.17
N LYS A 539 -9.09 41.10 -6.96
CA LYS A 539 -9.33 40.92 -8.41
C LYS A 539 -10.57 40.08 -8.76
N PHE A 540 -11.63 40.10 -7.96
CA PHE A 540 -12.84 39.30 -8.20
C PHE A 540 -14.17 40.06 -8.22
N GLU A 541 -14.14 41.39 -8.36
CA GLU A 541 -15.36 42.22 -8.38
C GLU A 541 -15.93 42.48 -9.79
N ALA A 542 -15.52 41.70 -10.80
CA ALA A 542 -15.96 41.89 -12.20
C ALA A 542 -16.95 40.83 -12.71
N LEU A 543 -17.65 40.12 -11.82
CA LEU A 543 -18.65 39.09 -12.20
C LEU A 543 -19.96 39.17 -11.39
N SER A 544 -20.42 40.38 -11.09
CA SER A 544 -21.82 40.61 -10.71
C SER A 544 -22.40 41.73 -11.55
N THR A 545 -23.26 41.38 -12.52
CA THR A 545 -24.45 42.17 -12.88
C THR A 545 -25.22 42.48 -11.59
N ASP A 546 -25.68 43.70 -11.29
CA ASP A 546 -26.26 44.76 -12.12
C ASP A 546 -25.47 46.07 -12.19
#